data_AF-A0A0J8TI10-F1
#
_entry.id   AF-A0A0J8TI10-F1
#
_cell.length_a   1.000
_cell.length_b   1.000
_cell.length_c   1.000
_cell.angle_alpha   90.00
_cell.angle_beta   90.00
_cell.angle_gamma   90.00
#
_symmetry.space_group_name_H-M   'P 1'
#
loop_
_entity.id
_entity.type
_entity.pdbx_description
1 polymer ?
#
loop_
_entity_poly.entity_id
_entity_poly.type
_entity_poly.pdbx_seq_one_letter_code
_entity_poly.pdbx_strand_id
1 'polypeptide(L)'
;MPVYFNNKAVFTREDLLHILIKMGKTAKSHLGDIINNTSVTMPAYFNNFQHPAIKNASLITDFNIFYILNKLNIIMIVHDFKLNLASYTTSLPALQISKDKLSTVMNSNLERAYKLAN
;
A
#
# COMPACT_ATOMS: atom_id res chain seq x y z
N MET A 1 7.00 7.80 -21.82
CA MET A 1 7.19 9.07 -21.10
C MET A 1 5.87 9.42 -20.43
N PRO A 2 5.85 9.86 -19.16
CA PRO A 2 4.60 10.22 -18.50
C PRO A 2 3.93 11.38 -19.24
N VAL A 3 2.64 11.23 -19.54
CA VAL A 3 1.83 12.29 -20.14
C VAL A 3 1.42 13.23 -19.01
N TYR A 4 1.63 14.54 -19.15
CA TYR A 4 1.24 15.51 -18.12
C TYR A 4 -0.02 16.27 -18.54
N PHE A 5 -1.01 16.35 -17.65
CA PHE A 5 -2.18 17.21 -17.81
C PHE A 5 -2.30 18.11 -16.59
N ASN A 6 -2.28 19.43 -16.79
CA ASN A 6 -2.34 20.43 -15.72
C ASN A 6 -1.30 20.22 -14.61
N ASN A 7 -0.03 20.04 -14.99
CA ASN A 7 1.12 19.74 -14.13
C ASN A 7 0.99 18.46 -13.28
N LYS A 8 0.07 17.56 -13.61
CA LYS A 8 -0.07 16.25 -12.96
C LYS A 8 0.27 15.13 -13.94
N ALA A 9 1.02 14.14 -13.48
CA ALA A 9 1.29 12.95 -14.27
C ALA A 9 -0.02 12.17 -14.49
N VAL A 10 -0.35 11.97 -15.76
CA VAL A 10 -1.45 11.13 -16.24
C VAL A 10 -0.85 9.82 -16.71
N PHE A 11 -1.26 8.74 -16.06
CA PHE A 11 -0.88 7.39 -16.45
C PHE A 11 -1.89 6.84 -17.45
N THR A 12 -1.38 6.25 -18.52
CA THR A 12 -2.20 5.48 -19.46
C THR A 12 -2.58 4.13 -18.85
N ARG A 13 -3.52 3.41 -19.49
CA ARG A 13 -3.83 2.03 -19.07
C ARG A 13 -2.61 1.13 -19.21
N GLU A 14 -1.85 1.30 -20.28
CA GLU A 14 -0.64 0.51 -20.56
C GLU A 14 0.44 0.74 -19.48
N ASP A 15 0.64 1.99 -19.05
CA ASP A 15 1.61 2.31 -18.00
C ASP A 15 1.25 1.65 -16.66
N LEU A 16 -0.03 1.71 -16.26
CA LEU A 16 -0.51 1.08 -15.03
C LEU A 16 -0.32 -0.44 -15.07
N LEU A 17 -0.59 -1.07 -16.22
CA LEU A 17 -0.40 -2.50 -16.41
C LEU A 17 1.08 -2.89 -16.27
N HIS A 18 2.00 -2.17 -16.91
CA HIS A 18 3.44 -2.44 -16.79
C HIS A 18 3.93 -2.30 -15.34
N ILE A 19 3.45 -1.31 -14.61
CA ILE A 19 3.78 -1.12 -13.19
C ILE A 19 3.26 -2.30 -12.36
N LEU A 20 2.00 -2.70 -12.53
CA LEU A 20 1.39 -3.82 -11.80
C LEU A 20 2.11 -5.15 -12.06
N ILE A 21 2.45 -5.45 -13.31
CA ILE A 21 3.20 -6.66 -13.67
C ILE A 21 4.57 -6.66 -12.99
N LYS A 22 5.29 -5.52 -13.03
CA LYS A 22 6.62 -5.41 -12.41
C LYS A 22 6.55 -5.54 -10.88
N MET A 23 5.56 -4.93 -10.25
CA MET A 23 5.34 -5.02 -8.81
C MET A 23 5.00 -6.45 -8.39
N GLY A 24 4.13 -7.14 -9.14
CA GLY A 24 3.82 -8.56 -8.91
C GLY A 24 5.04 -9.46 -9.02
N LYS A 25 5.87 -9.30 -10.07
CA LYS A 25 7.13 -10.05 -10.24
C LYS A 25 8.10 -9.82 -9.08
N THR A 26 8.24 -8.56 -8.64
CA THR A 26 9.13 -8.18 -7.54
C THR A 26 8.65 -8.79 -6.23
N ALA A 27 7.34 -8.73 -5.96
CA ALA A 27 6.75 -9.30 -4.75
C ALA A 27 6.85 -10.83 -4.74
N LYS A 28 6.61 -11.51 -5.87
CA LYS A 28 6.78 -12.97 -6.02
C LYS A 28 8.23 -13.39 -5.80
N SER A 29 9.19 -12.65 -6.35
CA SER A 29 10.61 -12.90 -6.11
C SER A 29 11.01 -12.66 -4.65
N HIS A 30 10.37 -11.73 -3.96
CA HIS A 30 10.67 -11.42 -2.56
C HIS A 30 10.08 -12.44 -1.58
N LEU A 31 8.86 -12.90 -1.84
CA LEU A 31 8.14 -13.85 -0.98
C LEU A 31 8.45 -15.32 -1.31
N GLY A 32 8.88 -15.62 -2.55
CA GLY A 32 9.10 -16.98 -3.02
C GLY A 32 7.81 -17.75 -3.34
N ASP A 33 6.65 -17.10 -3.23
CA ASP A 33 5.33 -17.71 -3.33
C ASP A 33 4.41 -17.04 -4.36
N ILE A 34 3.36 -17.75 -4.77
CA ILE A 34 2.36 -17.23 -5.69
C ILE A 34 1.44 -16.24 -4.94
N ILE A 35 1.30 -15.04 -5.50
CA ILE A 35 0.41 -14.00 -4.97
C ILE A 35 -0.91 -14.11 -5.71
N ASN A 36 -1.94 -14.65 -5.06
CA ASN A 36 -3.26 -14.77 -5.69
C ASN A 36 -4.10 -13.50 -5.53
N ASN A 37 -3.93 -12.81 -4.40
CA ASN A 37 -4.79 -11.71 -3.98
C ASN A 37 -3.95 -10.57 -3.42
N THR A 38 -4.32 -9.34 -3.75
CA THR A 38 -3.64 -8.16 -3.25
C THR A 38 -4.60 -7.00 -3.02
N SER A 39 -4.20 -6.09 -2.14
CA SER A 39 -4.75 -4.73 -2.08
C SER A 39 -3.74 -3.76 -2.70
N VAL A 40 -4.22 -2.65 -3.26
CA VAL A 40 -3.36 -1.62 -3.84
C VAL A 40 -3.69 -0.28 -3.22
N THR A 41 -2.66 0.47 -2.86
CA THR A 41 -2.80 1.82 -2.30
C THR A 41 -2.63 2.86 -3.39
N MET A 42 -3.59 3.78 -3.51
CA MET A 42 -3.52 4.91 -4.43
C MET A 42 -3.36 6.23 -3.68
N PRO A 43 -2.68 7.22 -4.30
CA PRO A 43 -2.64 8.58 -3.77
C PRO A 43 -4.06 9.17 -3.66
N ALA A 44 -4.29 10.05 -2.69
CA ALA A 44 -5.61 10.65 -2.44
C ALA A 44 -6.16 11.48 -3.63
N TYR A 45 -5.29 11.91 -4.54
CA TYR A 45 -5.62 12.68 -5.73
C TYR A 45 -5.94 11.80 -6.95
N PHE A 46 -5.78 10.48 -6.85
CA PHE A 46 -6.15 9.57 -7.93
C PHE A 46 -7.67 9.53 -8.05
N ASN A 47 -8.18 9.67 -9.27
CA ASN A 47 -9.62 9.78 -9.49
C ASN A 47 -10.25 8.39 -9.56
N ASN A 48 -11.46 8.23 -9.02
CA ASN A 48 -12.22 6.98 -9.05
C ASN A 48 -12.41 6.43 -10.48
N PHE A 49 -12.34 7.28 -11.51
CA PHE A 49 -12.39 6.87 -12.93
C PHE A 49 -11.22 5.96 -13.36
N GLN A 50 -10.12 5.91 -12.61
CA GLN A 50 -8.98 5.04 -12.88
C GLN A 50 -9.08 3.69 -12.14
N HIS A 51 -10.00 3.52 -11.19
CA HIS A 51 -10.20 2.25 -10.47
C HIS A 51 -10.58 1.08 -11.40
N PRO A 52 -11.51 1.26 -12.37
CA PRO A 52 -11.81 0.20 -13.33
C PRO A 52 -10.59 -0.18 -14.18
N ALA A 53 -9.74 0.78 -14.54
CA ALA A 53 -8.52 0.50 -15.29
C ALA A 53 -7.53 -0.35 -14.48
N ILE A 54 -7.36 -0.05 -13.19
CA ILE A 54 -6.50 -0.82 -12.28
C ILE A 54 -7.07 -2.24 -12.07
N LYS A 55 -8.39 -2.35 -11.87
CA LYS A 55 -9.04 -3.65 -11.71
C LYS A 55 -8.95 -4.50 -13.00
N ASN A 56 -9.13 -3.89 -14.16
CA ASN A 56 -8.95 -4.59 -15.44
C ASN A 56 -7.49 -4.99 -15.68
N ALA A 57 -6.53 -4.14 -15.28
CA ALA A 57 -5.11 -4.52 -15.32
C ALA A 57 -4.83 -5.72 -14.41
N SER A 58 -5.50 -5.83 -13.25
CA SER A 58 -5.33 -6.99 -12.36
C SER A 58 -5.79 -8.32 -12.95
N LEU A 59 -6.82 -8.30 -13.81
CA LEU A 59 -7.25 -9.51 -14.53
C LEU A 59 -6.15 -10.05 -15.47
N ILE A 60 -5.20 -9.21 -15.86
CA ILE A 60 -4.09 -9.56 -16.75
C ILE A 60 -2.84 -9.96 -15.94
N THR A 61 -2.73 -9.57 -14.66
CA THR A 61 -1.50 -9.73 -13.88
C THR A 61 -1.43 -10.99 -13.01
N ASP A 62 -2.20 -12.04 -13.28
CA ASP A 62 -2.26 -13.30 -12.50
C ASP A 62 -2.58 -13.14 -10.99
N PHE A 63 -3.00 -11.96 -10.54
CA PHE A 63 -3.41 -11.69 -9.15
C PHE A 63 -4.64 -10.79 -9.11
N ASN A 64 -5.54 -11.05 -8.17
CA ASN A 64 -6.78 -10.30 -8.02
C ASN A 64 -6.60 -9.09 -7.08
N ILE A 65 -7.10 -7.91 -7.48
CA ILE A 65 -7.18 -6.74 -6.60
C ILE A 65 -8.57 -6.68 -5.96
N PHE A 66 -8.65 -6.93 -4.65
CA PHE A 66 -9.92 -6.82 -3.91
C PHE A 66 -10.29 -5.38 -3.58
N TYR A 67 -9.31 -4.60 -3.14
CA TYR A 67 -9.53 -3.24 -2.67
C TYR A 67 -8.46 -2.30 -3.21
N ILE A 68 -8.92 -1.18 -3.73
CA ILE A 68 -8.10 -0.01 -4.02
C ILE A 68 -8.36 0.97 -2.89
N LEU A 69 -7.33 1.23 -2.10
CA LEU A 69 -7.42 1.98 -0.86
C LEU A 69 -6.75 3.35 -1.02
N ASN A 70 -7.32 4.38 -0.40
CA ASN A 70 -6.67 5.68 -0.30
C ASN A 70 -5.53 5.62 0.73
N LYS A 71 -4.34 6.09 0.35
CA LYS A 71 -3.16 6.16 1.21
C LYS A 71 -3.42 6.85 2.55
N LEU A 72 -4.14 7.96 2.58
CA LEU A 72 -4.43 8.70 3.82
C LEU A 72 -5.33 7.90 4.77
N ASN A 73 -6.29 7.15 4.22
CA ASN A 73 -7.18 6.31 5.03
C ASN A 73 -6.42 5.14 5.67
N ILE A 74 -5.53 4.47 4.91
CA ILE A 74 -4.70 3.40 5.48
C ILE A 74 -3.82 3.95 6.61
N ILE A 75 -3.19 5.10 6.39
CA ILE A 75 -2.33 5.75 7.38
C ILE A 75 -3.12 6.00 8.68
N MET A 76 -4.34 6.53 8.57
CA MET A 76 -5.20 6.78 9.72
C MET A 76 -5.58 5.48 10.45
N ILE A 77 -5.98 4.43 9.71
CA ILE A 77 -6.33 3.12 10.29
C ILE A 77 -5.14 2.50 11.02
N VAL A 78 -3.95 2.54 10.41
CA VAL A 78 -2.73 2.01 11.04
C VAL A 78 -2.37 2.79 12.30
N HIS A 79 -2.51 4.11 12.27
CA HIS A 79 -2.27 4.96 13.43
C HIS A 79 -3.25 4.67 14.57
N ASP A 80 -4.54 4.58 14.28
CA ASP A 80 -5.57 4.25 15.26
C ASP A 80 -5.35 2.86 15.89
N PHE A 81 -5.05 1.86 15.06
CA PHE A 81 -4.70 0.52 15.54
C PHE A 81 -3.48 0.53 16.47
N LYS A 82 -2.45 1.34 16.15
CA LYS A 82 -1.26 1.50 16.99
C LYS A 82 -1.59 2.09 18.36
N LEU A 83 -2.46 3.11 18.42
CA LEU A 83 -2.90 3.73 19.68
C LEU A 83 -3.71 2.76 20.53
N ASN A 84 -4.65 2.02 19.92
CA ASN A 84 -5.43 1.01 20.61
C ASN A 84 -4.54 -0.13 21.14
N LEU A 85 -3.53 -0.59 20.38
CA LEU A 85 -2.60 -1.59 20.89
C LEU A 85 -1.79 -1.05 22.09
N ALA A 86 -1.46 0.25 22.11
CA ALA A 86 -0.73 0.89 23.22
C ALA A 86 -1.53 0.93 24.53
N SER A 87 -2.84 1.17 24.48
CA SER A 87 -3.68 1.20 25.69
C SER A 87 -3.77 -0.16 26.38
N TYR A 88 -3.83 -1.27 25.62
CA TYR A 88 -3.86 -2.63 26.17
C TYR A 88 -2.52 -3.12 26.76
N THR A 89 -1.38 -2.53 26.37
CA THR A 89 -0.07 -2.99 26.88
C THR A 89 0.30 -2.44 28.24
N THR A 90 -0.30 -1.32 28.64
CA THR A 90 -0.07 -0.70 29.95
C THR A 90 -0.47 -1.62 31.11
N SER A 91 -1.25 -2.68 30.85
CA SER A 91 -1.71 -3.66 31.85
C SER A 91 -0.91 -4.96 31.91
N LEU A 92 0.01 -5.25 30.95
CA LEU A 92 0.75 -6.53 30.87
C LEU A 92 2.22 -6.35 30.41
N PRO A 93 3.20 -6.27 31.35
CA PRO A 93 4.60 -5.94 31.06
C PRO A 93 5.37 -7.00 30.24
N ALA A 94 4.91 -8.26 30.21
CA ALA A 94 5.55 -9.32 29.41
C ALA A 94 5.46 -9.09 27.89
N LEU A 95 4.53 -8.25 27.42
CA LEU A 95 4.34 -7.96 25.99
C LEU A 95 5.25 -6.81 25.49
N GLN A 96 5.97 -6.13 26.39
CA GLN A 96 6.70 -4.88 26.10
C GLN A 96 7.91 -5.09 25.16
N ILE A 97 8.74 -6.12 25.41
CA ILE A 97 10.02 -6.35 24.71
C ILE A 97 9.81 -6.71 23.23
N SER A 98 8.78 -7.51 22.93
CA SER A 98 8.43 -7.87 21.55
C SER A 98 7.86 -6.66 20.78
N LYS A 99 7.16 -5.78 21.49
CA LYS A 99 6.50 -4.62 20.90
C LYS A 99 7.42 -3.43 20.62
N ASP A 100 8.51 -3.26 21.36
CA ASP A 100 9.51 -2.21 21.05
C ASP A 100 10.17 -2.45 19.69
N LYS A 101 10.44 -3.71 19.34
CA LYS A 101 10.88 -4.09 18.00
C LYS A 101 9.80 -3.81 16.95
N LEU A 102 8.56 -4.20 17.21
CA LEU A 102 7.44 -4.00 16.29
C LEU A 102 7.12 -2.52 16.05
N SER A 103 7.10 -1.70 17.11
CA SER A 103 6.87 -0.26 17.07
C SER A 103 7.96 0.45 16.27
N THR A 104 9.22 0.10 16.50
CA THR A 104 10.36 0.66 15.75
C THR A 104 10.24 0.35 14.26
N VAL A 105 9.92 -0.91 13.91
CA VAL A 105 9.74 -1.32 12.52
C VAL A 105 8.55 -0.60 11.88
N MET A 106 7.40 -0.53 12.55
CA MET A 106 6.21 0.15 12.03
C MET A 106 6.44 1.66 11.85
N ASN A 107 7.09 2.32 12.80
CA ASN A 107 7.39 3.76 12.71
C ASN A 107 8.33 4.07 11.55
N SER A 108 9.36 3.24 11.36
CA SER A 108 10.28 3.41 10.21
C SER A 108 9.57 3.23 8.87
N ASN A 109 8.61 2.30 8.78
CA ASN A 109 7.83 2.08 7.56
C ASN A 109 6.79 3.18 7.32
N LEU A 110 6.20 3.73 8.38
CA LEU A 110 5.27 4.86 8.30
C LEU A 110 5.99 6.15 7.87
N GLU A 111 7.15 6.44 8.46
CA GLU A 111 8.05 7.52 8.04
C GLU A 111 8.43 7.41 6.56
N ARG A 112 8.83 6.22 6.11
CA ARG A 112 9.11 5.96 4.68
C ARG A 112 7.87 6.19 3.83
N ALA A 113 6.69 5.73 4.28
CA ALA A 113 5.45 5.92 3.55
C ALA A 113 5.07 7.41 3.41
N TYR A 114 5.29 8.22 4.45
CA TYR A 114 5.08 9.68 4.40
C TYR A 114 6.10 10.37 3.48
N LYS A 115 7.38 10.00 3.55
CA LYS A 115 8.43 10.55 2.66
C LYS A 115 8.20 10.20 1.19
N LEU A 116 7.58 9.06 0.89
CA LEU A 116 7.17 8.67 -0.47
C LEU A 116 5.83 9.31 -0.90
N ALA A 117 5.15 10.07 -0.02
CA ALA A 117 3.89 10.75 -0.33
C ALA A 117 4.08 12.19 -0.81
N ASN A 118 5.21 12.81 -0.43
CA ASN A 118 5.62 14.16 -0.78
C ASN A 118 6.74 14.12 -1.80
#